data_AF-A0A560XIP8-F1
#
_entry.id   AF-A0A560XIP8-F1
#
_cell.length_a   1.000
_cell.length_b   1.000
_cell.length_c   1.000
_cell.angle_alpha   90.00
_cell.angle_beta   90.00
_cell.angle_gamma   90.00
#
_symmetry.space_group_name_H-M   'P 1'
#
loop_
_entity.id
_entity.type
_entity.pdbx_description
1 polymer ?
#
loop_
_entity_poly.entity_id
_entity_poly.type
_entity_poly.pdbx_seq_one_letter_code
_entity_poly.pdbx_strand_id
1 'polypeptide(L)'
;MASYLDHHADKLVRRFDAGSYVVLSEAMNGHDFGRGRGGVRAALGRVTAPTLVAGVDSDRLYPLSQQAELAAGIPTADAPRVVGSPYGHDGFLIEVEQVAALVAELLPAPPPAPARAPEHHLPHP
;
A
#
# COMPACT_ATOMS: atom_id res chain seq x y z
N MET A 1 -7.92 17.70 20.69
CA MET A 1 -7.13 16.46 20.53
C MET A 1 -7.83 15.27 21.20
N ALA A 2 -8.07 15.31 22.53
CA ALA A 2 -8.70 14.20 23.26
C ALA A 2 -10.03 13.73 22.65
N SER A 3 -11.01 14.61 22.45
CA SER A 3 -12.31 14.24 21.85
C SER A 3 -12.24 13.62 20.45
N TYR A 4 -11.25 14.00 19.62
CA TYR A 4 -11.02 13.38 18.31
C TYR A 4 -10.47 11.97 18.47
N LEU A 5 -9.45 11.80 19.33
CA LEU A 5 -8.87 10.48 19.60
C LEU A 5 -9.88 9.54 20.26
N ASP A 6 -10.68 10.03 21.20
CA ASP A 6 -11.75 9.26 21.85
C ASP A 6 -12.79 8.80 20.82
N HIS A 7 -13.20 9.68 19.90
CA HIS A 7 -14.13 9.33 18.83
C HIS A 7 -13.56 8.26 17.89
N HIS A 8 -12.28 8.34 17.54
CA HIS A 8 -11.62 7.33 16.71
C HIS A 8 -11.39 6.02 17.45
N ALA A 9 -11.11 6.07 18.76
CA ALA A 9 -11.00 4.89 19.62
C ALA A 9 -12.35 4.15 19.70
N ASP A 10 -13.45 4.87 19.95
CA ASP A 10 -14.80 4.30 19.98
C ASP A 10 -15.18 3.63 18.65
N LYS A 11 -14.83 4.27 17.52
CA LYS A 11 -15.04 3.69 16.20
C LYS A 11 -14.22 2.41 15.99
N LEU A 12 -12.98 2.36 16.47
CA LEU A 12 -12.12 1.19 16.35
C LEU A 12 -12.68 0.01 17.15
N VAL A 13 -13.01 0.22 18.43
CA VAL A 13 -13.54 -0.82 19.33
C VAL A 13 -14.82 -1.45 18.78
N ARG A 14 -15.65 -0.67 18.06
CA ARG A 14 -16.90 -1.18 17.46
C ARG A 14 -16.69 -2.08 16.24
N ARG A 15 -15.53 -2.00 15.57
CA ARG A 15 -15.30 -2.65 14.27
C ARG A 15 -14.07 -3.55 14.23
N PHE A 16 -13.36 -3.68 15.35
CA PHE A 16 -12.12 -4.44 15.42
C PHE A 16 -11.99 -5.17 16.76
N ASP A 17 -11.58 -6.43 16.70
CA ASP A 17 -11.35 -7.27 17.88
C ASP A 17 -9.98 -6.98 18.52
N ALA A 18 -9.94 -6.93 19.85
CA ALA A 18 -8.73 -6.59 20.59
C ALA A 18 -7.66 -7.69 20.49
N GLY A 19 -8.06 -8.98 20.49
CA GLY A 19 -7.12 -10.09 20.32
C GLY A 19 -6.45 -10.04 18.95
N SER A 20 -7.23 -9.78 17.91
CA SER A 20 -6.77 -9.58 16.54
C SER A 20 -5.83 -8.38 16.42
N TYR A 21 -6.13 -7.28 17.13
CA TYR A 21 -5.23 -6.11 17.18
C TYR A 21 -3.86 -6.47 17.74
N VAL A 22 -3.81 -7.18 18.87
CA VAL A 22 -2.53 -7.64 19.48
C VAL A 22 -1.75 -8.51 18.51
N VAL A 23 -2.39 -9.52 17.91
CA VAL A 23 -1.71 -10.45 16.99
C VAL A 23 -1.15 -9.72 15.76
N LEU A 24 -1.92 -8.80 15.17
CA LEU A 24 -1.45 -8.02 14.02
C LEU A 24 -0.35 -7.03 14.41
N SER A 25 -0.45 -6.40 15.58
CA SER A 25 0.61 -5.52 16.11
C SER A 25 1.90 -6.29 16.37
N GLU A 26 1.83 -7.49 16.94
CA GLU A 26 3.01 -8.35 17.14
C GLU A 26 3.62 -8.80 15.81
N ALA A 27 2.79 -9.13 14.82
CA ALA A 27 3.26 -9.45 13.47
C ALA A 27 3.97 -8.25 12.82
N MET A 28 3.46 -7.04 12.98
CA MET A 28 4.12 -5.81 12.53
C MET A 28 5.44 -5.55 13.28
N ASN A 29 5.45 -5.71 14.61
CA ASN A 29 6.66 -5.54 15.43
C ASN A 29 7.75 -6.57 15.09
N GLY A 30 7.36 -7.79 14.71
CA GLY A 30 8.27 -8.85 14.29
C GLY A 30 8.75 -8.74 12.85
N HIS A 31 8.27 -7.75 12.09
CA HIS A 31 8.57 -7.59 10.67
C HIS A 31 10.07 -7.40 10.44
N ASP A 32 10.69 -8.40 9.82
CA ASP A 32 12.09 -8.39 9.40
C ASP A 32 12.22 -9.25 8.16
N PHE A 33 12.36 -8.62 6.99
CA PHE A 33 12.49 -9.32 5.72
C PHE A 33 13.88 -9.94 5.51
N GLY A 34 14.89 -9.56 6.30
CA GLY A 34 16.23 -10.15 6.29
C GLY A 34 16.35 -11.45 7.11
N ARG A 35 15.40 -11.71 8.02
CA ARG A 35 15.39 -12.88 8.91
C ARG A 35 15.53 -14.18 8.13
N GLY A 36 16.59 -14.93 8.43
CA GLY A 36 16.89 -16.21 7.76
C GLY A 36 17.28 -16.09 6.28
N ARG A 37 17.52 -14.88 5.76
CA ARG A 37 17.80 -14.62 4.33
C ARG A 37 19.16 -13.95 4.07
N GLY A 38 20.01 -13.84 5.09
CA GLY A 38 21.33 -13.21 4.98
C GLY A 38 21.31 -11.69 5.17
N GLY A 39 20.26 -11.16 5.81
CA GLY A 39 20.08 -9.73 6.05
C GLY A 39 19.20 -9.05 5.01
N VAL A 40 18.75 -7.84 5.36
CA VAL A 40 17.84 -6.98 4.59
C VAL A 40 18.25 -6.88 3.11
N ARG A 41 19.48 -6.43 2.84
CA ARG A 41 19.97 -6.24 1.47
C ARG A 41 19.98 -7.53 0.64
N ALA A 42 20.39 -8.64 1.24
CA ALA A 42 20.41 -9.93 0.54
C ALA A 42 18.98 -10.45 0.26
N ALA A 43 18.02 -10.13 1.13
CA ALA A 43 16.62 -10.45 0.92
C ALA A 43 15.97 -9.60 -0.18
N LEU A 44 16.20 -8.28 -0.17
CA LEU A 44 15.67 -7.37 -1.19
C LEU A 44 16.22 -7.72 -2.59
N GLY A 45 17.50 -8.09 -2.68
CA GLY A 45 18.14 -8.52 -3.93
C GLY A 45 17.54 -9.78 -4.57
N ARG A 46 16.67 -10.51 -3.85
CA ARG A 46 15.96 -11.70 -4.37
C ARG A 46 14.62 -11.37 -5.02
N VAL A 47 14.16 -10.11 -4.92
CA VAL A 47 12.89 -9.70 -5.53
C VAL A 47 13.06 -9.65 -7.04
N THR A 48 12.28 -10.46 -7.76
CA THR A 48 12.29 -10.53 -9.23
C THR A 48 11.02 -9.98 -9.86
N ALA A 49 9.99 -9.69 -9.07
CA ALA A 49 8.75 -9.12 -9.56
C ALA A 49 8.97 -7.64 -9.97
N PRO A 50 8.30 -7.15 -11.02
CA PRO A 50 8.21 -5.70 -11.28
C PRO A 50 7.77 -4.98 -10.00
N THR A 51 8.53 -3.99 -9.57
CA THR A 51 8.32 -3.34 -8.27
C THR A 51 8.37 -1.84 -8.44
N LEU A 52 7.31 -1.16 -7.98
CA LEU A 52 7.29 0.28 -7.79
C LEU A 52 7.29 0.55 -6.30
N VAL A 53 8.17 1.44 -5.84
CA VAL A 53 8.23 1.88 -4.44
C VAL A 53 7.73 3.30 -4.35
N ALA A 54 6.83 3.58 -3.41
CA ALA A 54 6.32 4.91 -3.15
C ALA A 54 6.26 5.19 -1.64
N GLY A 55 6.46 6.45 -1.25
CA GLY A 55 6.31 6.91 0.12
C GLY A 55 5.63 8.27 0.19
N VAL A 56 5.00 8.57 1.33
CA VAL A 56 4.36 9.88 1.57
C VAL A 56 5.38 10.82 2.20
N ASP A 57 5.49 12.04 1.69
CA ASP A 57 6.50 13.02 2.12
C ASP A 57 6.41 13.44 3.60
N SER A 58 5.20 13.43 4.15
CA SER A 58 4.93 13.74 5.56
C SER A 58 4.82 12.51 6.46
N ASP A 59 5.06 11.29 5.96
CA ASP A 59 4.97 10.07 6.76
C ASP A 59 6.00 10.09 7.91
N ARG A 60 5.49 9.89 9.13
CA ARG A 60 6.31 9.80 10.35
C ARG A 60 6.47 8.37 10.87
N LEU A 61 5.62 7.45 10.40
CA LEU A 61 5.64 6.05 10.80
C LEU A 61 6.60 5.25 9.90
N TYR A 62 6.57 5.51 8.59
CA TYR A 62 7.46 4.90 7.59
C TYR A 62 8.11 5.98 6.71
N PRO A 63 9.15 6.67 7.20
CA PRO A 63 9.72 7.84 6.53
C PRO A 63 10.37 7.52 5.19
N LEU A 64 10.35 8.48 4.25
CA LEU A 64 10.87 8.37 2.87
C LEU A 64 12.25 7.71 2.73
N SER A 65 13.14 7.85 3.73
CA SER A 65 14.45 7.19 3.72
C SER A 65 14.35 5.66 3.68
N GLN A 66 13.34 5.08 4.31
CA GLN A 66 13.09 3.63 4.28
C GLN A 66 12.61 3.18 2.90
N GLN A 67 11.78 3.97 2.22
CA GLN A 67 11.38 3.68 0.83
C GLN A 67 12.56 3.80 -0.13
N ALA A 68 13.46 4.78 0.08
CA ALA A 68 14.70 4.86 -0.70
C ALA A 68 15.60 3.63 -0.48
N GLU A 69 15.69 3.09 0.74
CA GLU A 69 16.42 1.85 1.02
C GLU A 69 15.80 0.64 0.32
N LEU A 70 14.47 0.53 0.32
CA LEU A 70 13.75 -0.53 -0.41
C LEU A 70 14.04 -0.47 -1.91
N ALA A 71 13.89 0.72 -2.51
CA ALA A 71 14.13 0.94 -3.93
C ALA A 71 15.58 0.60 -4.32
N ALA A 72 16.56 1.03 -3.53
CA ALA A 72 17.97 0.74 -3.76
C ALA A 72 18.32 -0.76 -3.61
N GLY A 73 17.57 -1.50 -2.79
CA GLY A 73 17.79 -2.92 -2.54
C GLY A 73 17.12 -3.87 -3.54
N ILE A 74 16.10 -3.41 -4.26
CA ILE A 74 15.28 -4.23 -5.16
C ILE A 74 15.75 -4.03 -6.61
N PRO A 75 16.28 -5.06 -7.30
CA PRO A 75 16.87 -4.89 -8.64
C PRO A 75 15.91 -4.43 -9.72
N THR A 76 14.61 -4.69 -9.56
CA THR A 76 13.55 -4.34 -10.51
C THR A 76 12.88 -3.01 -10.19
N ALA A 77 13.25 -2.37 -9.08
CA ALA A 77 12.74 -1.05 -8.71
C ALA A 77 13.62 0.06 -9.28
N ASP A 78 13.00 1.19 -9.60
CA ASP A 78 13.68 2.44 -9.95
C ASP A 78 13.57 3.45 -8.79
N ALA A 79 13.71 4.75 -9.08
CA ALA A 79 13.64 5.77 -8.04
C ALA A 79 12.28 5.75 -7.30
N PRO A 80 12.24 5.87 -5.97
CA PRO A 80 10.98 5.88 -5.25
C PRO A 80 10.12 7.07 -5.69
N ARG A 81 8.82 6.83 -5.87
CA ARG A 81 7.83 7.86 -6.13
C ARG A 81 7.43 8.53 -4.81
N VAL A 82 7.13 9.81 -4.84
CA VAL A 82 6.70 10.58 -3.66
C VAL A 82 5.24 10.95 -3.83
N VAL A 83 4.43 10.55 -2.86
CA VAL A 83 3.05 11.02 -2.70
C VAL A 83 3.09 12.26 -1.82
N GLY A 84 2.69 13.41 -2.37
CA GLY A 84 2.63 14.65 -1.61
C GLY A 84 1.34 14.69 -0.79
N SER A 85 1.43 14.79 0.54
CA SER A 85 0.24 14.85 1.39
C SER A 85 0.53 15.51 2.73
N PRO A 86 -0.39 16.32 3.30
CA PRO A 86 -0.24 16.81 4.67
C PRO A 86 -0.68 15.79 5.74
N TYR A 87 -1.22 14.64 5.35
CA TYR A 87 -1.90 13.70 6.25
C TYR A 87 -1.01 12.61 6.85
N GLY A 88 0.31 12.70 6.66
CA GLY A 88 1.25 11.69 7.14
C GLY A 88 1.01 10.34 6.48
N HIS A 89 1.16 9.27 7.25
CA HIS A 89 0.95 7.90 6.77
C HIS A 89 -0.39 7.74 6.05
N ASP A 90 -1.47 8.28 6.60
CA ASP A 90 -2.82 8.16 6.02
C ASP A 90 -2.94 8.78 4.61
N GLY A 91 -1.94 9.54 4.14
CA GLY A 91 -1.83 10.00 2.76
C GLY A 91 -1.97 8.87 1.73
N PHE A 92 -1.54 7.63 2.03
CA PHE A 92 -1.72 6.51 1.10
C PHE A 92 -3.20 6.09 0.90
N LEU A 93 -4.08 6.45 1.84
CA LEU A 93 -5.53 6.21 1.74
C LEU A 93 -6.30 7.44 1.24
N ILE A 94 -5.76 8.64 1.48
CA ILE A 94 -6.44 9.91 1.20
C ILE A 94 -6.13 10.41 -0.21
N GLU A 95 -4.88 10.32 -0.67
CA GLU A 95 -4.43 10.81 -1.98
C GLU A 95 -4.76 9.81 -3.11
N VAL A 96 -6.05 9.50 -3.26
CA VAL A 96 -6.54 8.41 -4.12
C VAL A 96 -6.05 8.56 -5.57
N GLU A 97 -6.05 9.77 -6.13
CA GLU A 97 -5.64 10.01 -7.51
C GLU A 97 -4.14 9.74 -7.71
N GLN A 98 -3.31 10.16 -6.77
CA GLN A 98 -1.86 9.92 -6.82
C GLN A 98 -1.58 8.41 -6.73
N VAL A 99 -2.22 7.72 -5.76
CA VAL A 99 -2.04 6.28 -5.58
C VAL A 99 -2.59 5.49 -6.77
N ALA A 100 -3.73 5.88 -7.33
CA ALA A 100 -4.31 5.24 -8.52
C ALA A 100 -3.38 5.37 -9.74
N ALA A 101 -2.72 6.51 -9.93
CA ALA A 101 -1.74 6.69 -11.00
C ALA A 101 -0.53 5.75 -10.83
N LEU A 102 -0.04 5.57 -9.60
CA LEU A 102 1.06 4.63 -9.30
C LEU A 102 0.66 3.18 -9.55
N VAL A 103 -0.56 2.79 -9.18
CA VAL A 103 -1.09 1.44 -9.47
C VAL A 103 -1.22 1.22 -10.98
N ALA A 104 -1.70 2.21 -11.72
CA ALA A 104 -1.81 2.15 -13.18
C ALA A 104 -0.44 2.09 -13.88
N GLU A 105 0.58 2.75 -13.32
CA GLU A 105 1.96 2.65 -13.80
C GLU A 105 2.54 1.24 -13.62
N LEU A 106 2.29 0.61 -12.47
CA LEU A 106 2.82 -0.72 -12.15
C LEU A 106 2.13 -1.84 -12.93
N LEU A 107 0.82 -1.74 -13.14
CA LEU A 107 0.04 -2.79 -13.76
C LEU A 107 0.16 -2.73 -15.30
N PRO A 108 0.27 -3.88 -15.98
CA PRO A 108 0.16 -3.92 -17.43
C PRO A 108 -1.21 -3.39 -17.87
N ALA A 109 -1.28 -2.84 -19.08
CA ALA A 109 -2.55 -2.37 -19.65
C ALA A 109 -3.63 -3.46 -19.49
N PRO A 110 -4.83 -3.12 -18.98
CA PRO A 110 -5.88 -4.11 -18.81
C PRO A 110 -6.18 -4.74 -20.18
N PRO A 111 -6.43 -6.06 -20.23
CA PRO A 111 -6.84 -6.70 -21.48
C PRO A 111 -8.08 -5.98 -22.02
N PRO A 112 -8.23 -5.85 -23.36
CA PRO A 112 -9.38 -5.17 -23.95
C PRO A 112 -10.66 -5.80 -23.40
N ALA A 113 -11.62 -4.94 -23.03
CA ALA A 113 -12.91 -5.40 -22.51
C ALA A 113 -13.55 -6.37 -23.50
N PRO A 114 -14.18 -7.48 -23.04
CA PRO A 114 -14.90 -8.36 -23.94
C PRO A 114 -15.96 -7.56 -24.70
N ALA A 115 -16.06 -7.79 -26.01
CA ALA A 115 -17.07 -7.14 -26.84
C ALA A 115 -18.45 -7.30 -26.18
N ARG A 116 -19.15 -6.18 -25.93
CA ARG A 116 -20.51 -6.21 -25.40
C ARG A 116 -21.34 -7.11 -26.30
N ALA A 117 -21.95 -8.14 -25.73
CA ALA A 117 -22.91 -8.96 -26.45
C ALA A 117 -24.04 -8.04 -26.96
N PRO A 118 -24.53 -8.23 -28.19
CA PRO A 118 -25.63 -7.44 -28.71
C PRO A 118 -26.82 -7.57 -27.76
N GLU A 119 -27.40 -6.43 -27.37
CA GLU A 119 -28.55 -6.37 -26.49
C GLU A 119 -29.70 -7.15 -27.14
N HIS A 120 -30.07 -8.27 -26.53
CA HIS A 120 -31.20 -9.08 -27.00
C HIS A 120 -32.48 -8.32 -26.64
N HIS A 121 -32.98 -7.52 -27.57
CA HIS A 121 -34.28 -6.85 -27.46
C HIS A 121 -35.38 -7.92 -27.40
N LEU A 122 -35.79 -8.27 -26.18
CA LEU A 122 -36.98 -9.08 -25.97
C LEU A 122 -38.20 -8.21 -26.30
N PRO A 123 -39.11 -8.66 -27.18
CA PRO A 123 -40.34 -7.92 -27.45
C PRO A 123 -41.21 -7.90 -26.19
N HIS A 124 -41.68 -6.71 -25.82
CA HIS A 124 -42.66 -6.55 -24.75
C HIS A 124 -44.03 -7.13 -25.14
N PRO A 125 -44.78 -7.74 -24.20
CA PRO A 125 -46.11 -8.28 -24.43
C PRO A 125 -47.18 -7.20 -24.63
#